data_AF-A0A9Q1IRA8-F1
#
_entry.id   AF-A0A9Q1IRA8-F1
#
_cell.length_a   1.000
_cell.length_b   1.000
_cell.length_c   1.000
_cell.angle_alpha   90.00
_cell.angle_beta   90.00
_cell.angle_gamma   90.00
#
_symmetry.space_group_name_H-M   'P 1'
#
loop_
_entity.id
_entity.type
_entity.pdbx_description
1 polymer ?
#
loop_
_entity_poly.entity_id
_entity_poly.type
_entity_poly.pdbx_seq_one_letter_code
_entity_poly.pdbx_strand_id
1 'polypeptide(L)'
;MKQFHVLTSSEKLTNSKKQHSPLHYLIRKAFKESKELSWPPTAQELDAVKMEELLPEDLVKFLNLVVTGTPNLDGERCEKTQRLIYSITQDVCRAATNSKWKLPKHILLCATVRHLYRSKQLTTILARLGHSETYDFSMELETAMAKAFDEMSTYLTPQINHRAGGIMIQEVKESHASTNERTLPLYERSSKMRSLKITTPETLPELAFKRAGPKFPKDASFTPPAENQRSYDASMLEYNIHLFCRWLSSKGKQQVPGFGGFISSTGKVPPRKSTIDFYTPINQPITDNAVVYELLKRSEAATEEVGQPYTINTFDLGVVMKACPIVWKYPEELKMHIIIPGKFHTAMNYIGRLTGHKCLGAGCAEILIEAGLTTSGCLKHILSGKSYAKALFNLKVVTEALERLLINVFLDEENPEIPP
;
A
#
# COMPACT_ATOMS: atom_id res chain seq x y z
N MET A 1 34.19 10.38 50.16
CA MET A 1 32.81 10.46 49.62
C MET A 1 32.32 11.89 49.77
N LYS A 2 32.27 12.67 48.68
CA LYS A 2 31.86 14.08 48.70
C LYS A 2 30.34 14.16 48.70
N GLN A 3 29.78 14.77 49.75
CA GLN A 3 28.36 15.11 49.87
C GLN A 3 28.01 16.20 48.85
N PHE A 4 26.90 15.99 48.14
CA PHE A 4 26.31 16.97 47.24
C PHE A 4 25.74 18.14 48.08
N HIS A 5 26.30 19.33 47.89
CA HIS A 5 25.73 20.58 48.40
C HIS A 5 24.44 20.90 47.63
N VAL A 6 23.31 20.85 48.33
CA VAL A 6 22.05 21.46 47.91
C VAL A 6 22.21 22.97 48.08
N LEU A 7 22.21 23.71 46.97
CA LEU A 7 22.12 25.16 46.98
C LEU A 7 20.65 25.56 47.17
N THR A 8 20.29 25.91 48.40
CA THR A 8 19.12 26.72 48.73
C THR A 8 19.50 28.19 48.65
N SER A 9 19.00 28.90 47.64
CA SER A 9 18.92 30.37 47.66
C SER A 9 17.51 30.77 47.26
N SER A 10 16.75 31.18 48.27
CA SER A 10 15.42 31.77 48.14
C SER A 10 15.56 33.23 47.72
N GLU A 11 15.55 33.50 46.42
CA GLU A 11 15.24 34.84 45.91
C GLU A 11 13.76 34.92 45.54
N LYS A 12 13.08 35.81 46.25
CA LYS A 12 11.67 36.18 46.06
C LYS A 12 11.49 36.78 44.65
N LEU A 13 10.93 36.00 43.72
CA LEU A 13 10.36 36.54 42.48
C LEU A 13 8.88 36.85 42.70
N THR A 14 8.63 38.08 43.11
CA THR A 14 7.29 38.69 43.14
C THR A 14 6.83 39.02 41.72
N ASN A 15 5.78 38.32 41.28
CA ASN A 15 4.75 38.68 40.29
C ASN A 15 5.00 39.88 39.33
N SER A 16 5.20 39.61 38.03
CA SER A 16 4.60 40.39 36.90
C SER A 16 4.97 39.82 35.52
N LYS A 17 3.95 39.39 34.76
CA LYS A 17 3.92 38.91 33.36
C LYS A 17 4.59 37.55 33.09
N LYS A 18 3.80 36.59 32.56
CA LYS A 18 4.28 35.31 32.02
C LYS A 18 5.33 35.57 30.93
N GLN A 19 6.61 35.57 31.29
CA GLN A 19 7.70 35.50 30.32
C GLN A 19 7.66 34.11 29.67
N HIS A 20 7.05 34.02 28.49
CA HIS A 20 7.26 32.86 27.63
C HIS A 20 8.73 32.84 27.22
N SER A 21 9.38 31.66 27.20
CA SER A 21 10.74 31.58 26.67
C SER A 21 10.77 32.12 25.23
N PRO A 22 11.85 32.78 24.79
CA PRO A 22 11.93 33.35 23.43
C PRO A 22 11.57 32.33 22.35
N LEU A 23 12.06 31.09 22.48
CA LEU A 23 11.72 29.98 21.57
C LEU A 23 10.24 29.60 21.61
N HIS A 24 9.60 29.55 22.79
CA HIS A 24 8.17 29.24 22.87
C HIS A 24 7.32 30.32 22.20
N TYR A 25 7.69 31.60 22.35
CA TYR A 25 7.03 32.69 21.65
C TYR A 25 7.16 32.57 20.13
N LEU A 26 8.35 32.25 19.62
CA LEU A 26 8.59 32.06 18.19
C LEU A 26 7.77 30.90 17.61
N ILE A 27 7.68 29.77 18.31
CA ILE A 27 6.82 28.65 17.89
C ILE A 27 5.35 29.09 17.83
N ARG A 28 4.86 29.84 18.83
CA ARG A 28 3.49 30.33 18.87
C ARG A 28 3.20 31.37 17.79
N LYS A 29 4.18 32.20 17.44
CA LYS A 29 4.11 33.17 16.34
C LYS A 29 4.01 32.43 15.01
N ALA A 30 4.94 31.52 14.73
CA ALA A 30 4.95 30.72 13.51
C ALA A 30 3.65 29.90 13.34
N PHE A 31 3.11 29.34 14.42
CA PHE A 31 1.81 28.65 14.38
C PHE A 31 0.64 29.57 14.01
N LYS A 32 0.66 30.83 14.43
CA LYS A 32 -0.40 31.81 14.06
C LYS A 32 -0.27 32.29 12.62
N GLU A 33 0.97 32.37 12.12
CA GLU A 33 1.29 32.80 10.76
C GLU A 33 1.18 31.65 9.75
N SER A 34 1.20 30.39 10.22
CA SER A 34 1.11 29.22 9.35
C SER A 34 -0.25 29.15 8.65
N LYS A 35 -0.21 28.90 7.34
CA LYS A 35 -1.40 28.65 6.54
C LYS A 35 -2.07 27.34 6.98
N GLU A 36 -3.38 27.36 7.13
CA GLU A 36 -4.14 26.15 7.40
C GLU A 36 -4.06 25.19 6.20
N LEU A 37 -3.82 23.91 6.47
CA LEU A 37 -3.72 22.89 5.44
C LEU A 37 -5.08 22.69 4.77
N SER A 38 -5.06 22.46 3.46
CA SER A 38 -6.24 21.95 2.76
C SER A 38 -6.66 20.57 3.30
N TRP A 39 -7.92 20.19 3.12
CA TRP A 39 -8.43 18.89 3.57
C TRP A 39 -9.13 18.14 2.44
N PRO A 40 -8.65 16.94 2.05
CA PRO A 40 -7.40 16.31 2.50
C PRO A 40 -6.16 17.11 2.06
N PRO A 41 -5.04 17.11 2.82
CA PRO A 41 -3.82 17.83 2.44
C PRO A 41 -3.21 17.24 1.17
N THR A 42 -2.75 18.10 0.27
CA THR A 42 -2.10 17.70 -0.98
C THR A 42 -0.65 17.24 -0.76
N ALA A 43 -0.11 16.46 -1.69
CA ALA A 43 1.30 16.05 -1.64
C ALA A 43 2.25 17.27 -1.61
N GLN A 44 1.91 18.34 -2.33
CA GLN A 44 2.70 19.58 -2.38
C GLN A 44 2.69 20.38 -1.07
N GLU A 45 1.67 20.19 -0.22
CA GLU A 45 1.59 20.77 1.13
C GLU A 45 2.33 19.93 2.17
N LEU A 46 2.52 18.64 1.91
CA LEU A 46 3.20 17.70 2.82
C LEU A 46 4.68 17.45 2.45
N ASP A 47 5.17 18.06 1.37
CA ASP A 47 6.53 17.85 0.88
C ASP A 47 7.61 18.43 1.81
N ALA A 48 8.68 17.66 1.99
CA ALA A 48 9.76 17.95 2.94
C ALA A 48 10.64 19.15 2.51
N VAL A 49 10.67 19.47 1.20
CA VAL A 49 11.49 20.58 0.66
C VAL A 49 11.03 21.95 1.17
N LYS A 50 9.76 22.09 1.59
CA LYS A 50 9.22 23.33 2.19
C LYS A 50 9.36 23.41 3.71
N MET A 51 10.00 22.43 4.36
CA MET A 51 10.12 22.40 5.83
C MET A 51 10.94 23.57 6.39
N GLU A 52 11.87 24.10 5.60
CA GLU A 52 12.64 25.30 5.91
C GLU A 52 11.76 26.56 6.02
N GLU A 53 10.67 26.61 5.25
CA GLU A 53 9.70 27.72 5.27
C GLU A 53 8.63 27.54 6.37
N LEU A 54 8.34 26.29 6.76
CA LEU A 54 7.26 25.96 7.69
C LEU A 54 7.67 26.07 9.17
N LEU A 55 8.95 25.83 9.48
CA LEU A 55 9.45 25.70 10.84
C LEU A 55 10.19 26.96 11.32
N PRO A 56 10.14 27.31 12.61
CA PRO A 56 10.89 28.45 13.13
C PRO A 56 12.40 28.25 12.97
N GLU A 57 13.06 29.11 12.18
CA GLU A 57 14.49 29.01 11.85
C GLU A 57 15.38 28.95 13.10
N ASP A 58 15.09 29.77 14.11
CA ASP A 58 15.84 29.79 15.37
C ASP A 58 15.72 28.48 16.16
N LEU A 59 14.57 27.79 16.06
CA LEU A 59 14.41 26.48 16.68
C LEU A 59 15.21 25.42 15.94
N VAL A 60 15.25 25.50 14.60
CA VAL A 60 16.07 24.62 13.77
C VAL A 60 17.54 24.82 14.09
N LYS A 61 18.03 26.08 14.15
CA LYS A 61 19.40 26.42 14.54
C LYS A 61 19.74 25.92 15.94
N PHE A 62 18.83 26.09 16.90
CA PHE A 62 19.01 25.60 18.26
C PHE A 62 19.13 24.07 18.30
N LEU A 63 18.22 23.34 17.65
CA LEU A 63 18.28 21.88 17.64
C LEU A 63 19.48 21.35 16.84
N ASN A 64 19.87 22.05 15.78
CA ASN A 64 21.11 21.76 15.07
C ASN A 64 22.33 21.93 16.00
N LEU A 65 22.40 23.02 16.76
CA LEU A 65 23.45 23.24 17.76
C LEU A 65 23.47 22.14 18.82
N VAL A 66 22.30 21.72 19.32
CA VAL A 66 22.17 20.65 20.31
C VAL A 66 22.65 19.30 19.76
N VAL A 67 22.28 18.97 18.52
CA VAL A 67 22.58 17.65 17.92
C VAL A 67 24.01 17.57 17.38
N THR A 68 24.58 18.69 16.91
CA THR A 68 25.81 18.69 16.12
C THR A 68 26.94 19.54 16.71
N GLY A 69 26.65 20.38 17.71
CA GLY A 69 27.60 21.34 18.26
C GLY A 69 27.82 22.60 17.41
N THR A 70 27.12 22.78 16.28
CA THR A 70 27.19 24.03 15.49
C THR A 70 25.80 24.57 15.13
N PRO A 71 25.63 25.91 15.05
CA PRO A 71 24.34 26.52 14.77
C PRO A 71 23.95 26.48 13.29
N ASN A 72 24.92 26.46 12.37
CA ASN A 72 24.67 26.55 10.94
C ASN A 72 24.44 25.17 10.30
N LEU A 73 23.48 25.12 9.39
CA LEU A 73 23.25 23.98 8.50
C LEU A 73 24.26 24.07 7.35
N ASP A 74 25.54 23.78 7.62
CA ASP A 74 26.56 23.80 6.58
C ASP A 74 26.29 22.67 5.55
N GLY A 75 26.36 23.02 4.26
CA GLY A 75 25.94 22.17 3.14
C GLY A 75 26.71 20.86 2.95
N GLU A 76 27.78 20.61 3.72
CA GLU A 76 28.56 19.37 3.70
C GLU A 76 28.03 18.27 4.65
N ARG A 77 26.92 18.52 5.36
CA ARG A 77 26.39 17.56 6.34
C ARG A 77 25.55 16.45 5.74
N CYS A 78 25.65 15.27 6.37
CA CYS A 78 24.87 14.08 6.03
C CYS A 78 23.35 14.38 6.09
N GLU A 79 22.65 14.14 4.98
CA GLU A 79 21.19 14.23 4.81
C GLU A 79 20.40 13.54 5.94
N LYS A 80 20.98 12.50 6.56
CA LYS A 80 20.39 11.79 7.71
C LYS A 80 20.25 12.69 8.94
N THR A 81 21.27 13.50 9.23
CA THR A 81 21.29 14.39 10.40
C THR A 81 20.27 15.51 10.24
N GLN A 82 20.18 16.11 9.05
CA GLN A 82 19.18 17.13 8.73
C GLN A 82 17.75 16.59 8.88
N ARG A 83 17.46 15.40 8.34
CA ARG A 83 16.16 14.73 8.51
C ARG A 83 15.81 14.51 9.99
N LEU A 84 16.78 14.14 10.82
CA LEU A 84 16.56 13.95 12.26
C LEU A 84 16.24 15.27 12.95
N ILE A 85 16.97 16.35 12.64
CA ILE A 85 16.73 17.68 13.20
C ILE A 85 15.32 18.14 12.86
N TYR A 86 14.93 18.12 11.57
CA TYR A 86 13.56 18.50 11.16
C TYR A 86 12.48 17.64 11.80
N SER A 87 12.75 16.34 12.00
CA SER A 87 11.84 15.43 12.68
C SER A 87 11.63 15.83 14.16
N ILE A 88 12.69 16.20 14.87
CA ILE A 88 12.61 16.63 16.27
C ILE A 88 11.96 18.01 16.37
N THR A 89 12.31 18.95 15.49
CA THR A 89 11.72 20.29 15.44
C THR A 89 10.20 20.22 15.33
N GLN A 90 9.68 19.34 14.47
CA GLN A 90 8.24 19.15 14.32
C GLN A 90 7.58 18.64 15.61
N ASP A 91 8.19 17.69 16.32
CA ASP A 91 7.66 17.19 17.60
C ASP A 91 7.60 18.31 18.65
N VAL A 92 8.64 19.14 18.72
CA VAL A 92 8.70 20.28 19.64
C VAL A 92 7.59 21.29 19.31
N CYS A 93 7.43 21.66 18.04
CA CYS A 93 6.38 22.56 17.58
C CYS A 93 4.98 22.03 17.91
N ARG A 94 4.74 20.73 17.71
CA ARG A 94 3.46 20.09 18.00
C ARG A 94 3.18 20.00 19.50
N ALA A 95 4.18 19.64 20.30
CA ALA A 95 4.07 19.62 21.75
C ALA A 95 3.75 21.02 22.31
N ALA A 96 4.50 22.04 21.87
CA ALA A 96 4.32 23.42 22.29
C ALA A 96 2.95 24.01 21.90
N THR A 97 2.30 23.46 20.87
CA THR A 97 0.96 23.85 20.42
C THR A 97 -0.16 22.95 20.94
N ASN A 98 0.12 22.05 21.89
CA ASN A 98 -0.83 21.08 22.44
C ASN A 98 -1.49 20.23 21.34
N SER A 99 -0.68 19.72 20.40
CA SER A 99 -1.10 18.89 19.27
C SER A 99 -2.04 19.55 18.26
N LYS A 100 -2.21 20.89 18.34
CA LYS A 100 -3.03 21.65 17.38
C LYS A 100 -2.33 21.84 16.04
N TRP A 101 -1.01 22.06 16.03
CA TRP A 101 -0.27 22.24 14.79
C TRP A 101 -0.08 20.89 14.09
N LYS A 102 -0.68 20.77 12.91
CA LYS A 102 -0.61 19.58 12.06
C LYS A 102 0.57 19.72 11.09
N LEU A 103 1.70 19.11 11.46
CA LEU A 103 2.94 19.14 10.69
C LEU A 103 3.13 17.84 9.90
N PRO A 104 3.82 17.85 8.73
CA PRO A 104 3.82 16.71 7.82
C PRO A 104 4.32 15.41 8.44
N LYS A 105 5.33 15.43 9.33
CA LYS A 105 5.80 14.24 10.05
C LYS A 105 4.65 13.47 10.70
N HIS A 106 3.77 14.16 11.41
CA HIS A 106 2.73 13.52 12.22
C HIS A 106 1.61 12.95 11.37
N ILE A 107 1.33 13.58 10.22
CA ILE A 107 0.34 13.12 9.25
C ILE A 107 0.91 11.92 8.48
N LEU A 108 2.10 12.08 7.90
CA LEU A 108 2.75 11.07 7.05
C LEU A 108 3.17 9.82 7.84
N LEU A 109 3.70 9.98 9.07
CA LEU A 109 4.03 8.84 9.92
C LEU A 109 2.76 8.06 10.30
N CYS A 110 1.67 8.76 10.61
CA CYS A 110 0.38 8.14 10.92
C CYS A 110 -0.13 7.29 9.75
N ALA A 111 -0.20 7.90 8.56
CA ALA A 111 -0.63 7.24 7.33
C ALA A 111 0.28 6.04 6.97
N THR A 112 1.60 6.22 7.06
CA THR A 112 2.58 5.18 6.73
C THR A 112 2.47 3.98 7.66
N VAL A 113 2.43 4.21 8.98
CA VAL A 113 2.32 3.13 9.98
C VAL A 113 1.02 2.37 9.80
N ARG A 114 -0.07 3.08 9.52
CA ARG A 114 -1.36 2.46 9.24
C ARG A 114 -1.34 1.63 7.96
N HIS A 115 -0.77 2.14 6.87
CA HIS A 115 -0.67 1.40 5.60
C HIS A 115 0.19 0.13 5.74
N LEU A 116 1.34 0.23 6.42
CA LEU A 116 2.28 -0.89 6.57
C LEU A 116 1.77 -1.97 7.52
N TYR A 117 1.20 -1.58 8.66
CA TYR A 117 0.92 -2.52 9.76
C TYR A 117 -0.56 -2.70 10.07
N ARG A 118 -1.43 -1.78 9.62
CA ARG A 118 -2.89 -1.74 9.93
C ARG A 118 -3.21 -1.90 11.42
N SER A 119 -2.27 -1.53 12.30
CA SER A 119 -2.38 -1.74 13.75
C SER A 119 -2.86 -0.47 14.44
N LYS A 120 -4.10 -0.53 14.97
CA LYS A 120 -4.65 0.53 15.83
C LYS A 120 -3.79 0.75 17.08
N GLN A 121 -3.29 -0.34 17.68
CA GLN A 121 -2.46 -0.27 18.88
C GLN A 121 -1.15 0.48 18.60
N LEU A 122 -0.46 0.14 17.51
CA LEU A 122 0.80 0.80 17.15
C LEU A 122 0.61 2.30 16.88
N THR A 123 -0.43 2.66 16.11
CA THR A 123 -0.77 4.06 15.83
C THR A 123 -1.12 4.82 17.13
N THR A 124 -1.83 4.16 18.05
CA THR A 124 -2.20 4.76 19.34
C THR A 124 -0.98 5.02 20.23
N ILE A 125 -0.01 4.09 20.26
CA ILE A 125 1.23 4.27 21.00
C ILE A 125 2.00 5.48 20.47
N LEU A 126 2.20 5.56 19.15
CA LEU A 126 2.91 6.68 18.53
C LEU A 126 2.20 8.02 18.73
N ALA A 127 0.86 8.03 18.69
CA ALA A 127 0.08 9.23 18.95
C ALA A 127 0.20 9.70 20.41
N ARG A 128 0.17 8.77 21.37
CA ARG A 128 0.35 9.07 22.80
C ARG A 128 1.74 9.61 23.12
N LEU A 129 2.76 9.18 22.37
CA LEU A 129 4.12 9.70 22.47
C LEU A 129 4.32 11.02 21.71
N GLY A 130 3.29 11.54 21.04
CA GLY A 130 3.35 12.82 20.32
C GLY A 130 3.96 12.76 18.92
N HIS A 131 4.42 11.60 18.46
CA HIS A 131 5.11 11.46 17.16
C HIS A 131 4.16 11.33 15.95
N SER A 132 2.89 10.99 16.20
CA SER A 132 1.91 10.72 15.13
C SER A 132 0.55 11.33 15.44
N GLU A 133 -0.26 11.56 14.42
CA GLU A 133 -1.70 11.77 14.59
C GLU A 133 -2.40 10.50 15.10
N THR A 134 -3.64 10.67 15.58
CA THR A 134 -4.43 9.59 16.16
C THR A 134 -4.93 8.62 15.08
N TYR A 135 -5.28 7.40 15.50
CA TYR A 135 -5.90 6.43 14.61
C TYR A 135 -7.17 6.97 13.94
N ASP A 136 -7.99 7.68 14.72
CA ASP A 136 -9.25 8.26 14.22
C ASP A 136 -8.99 9.37 13.21
N PHE A 137 -7.95 10.19 13.41
CA PHE A 137 -7.50 11.16 12.41
C PHE A 137 -7.10 10.48 11.11
N SER A 138 -6.37 9.36 11.19
CA SER A 138 -5.98 8.61 9.99
C SER A 138 -7.19 8.04 9.23
N MET A 139 -8.21 7.57 9.95
CA MET A 139 -9.47 7.12 9.35
C MET A 139 -10.20 8.29 8.67
N GLU A 140 -10.24 9.46 9.31
CA GLU A 140 -10.82 10.69 8.77
C GLU A 140 -10.10 11.10 7.48
N LEU A 141 -8.75 11.07 7.49
CA LEU A 141 -7.91 11.39 6.34
C LEU A 141 -8.15 10.42 5.18
N GLU A 142 -8.10 9.11 5.42
CA GLU A 142 -8.38 8.10 4.38
C GLU A 142 -9.79 8.25 3.81
N THR A 143 -10.77 8.56 4.65
CA THR A 143 -12.16 8.80 4.21
C THR A 143 -12.25 10.06 3.35
N ALA A 144 -11.57 11.15 3.75
CA ALA A 144 -11.55 12.39 2.99
C ALA A 144 -10.84 12.22 1.65
N MET A 145 -9.72 11.48 1.61
CA MET A 145 -9.04 11.14 0.37
C MET A 145 -9.92 10.26 -0.52
N ALA A 146 -10.52 9.20 0.02
CA ALA A 146 -11.41 8.32 -0.74
C ALA A 146 -12.61 9.08 -1.33
N LYS A 147 -13.13 10.09 -0.63
CA LYS A 147 -14.18 10.98 -1.14
C LYS A 147 -13.69 12.01 -2.14
N ALA A 148 -12.50 12.58 -1.95
CA ALA A 148 -11.91 13.45 -2.95
C ALA A 148 -11.71 12.70 -4.27
N PHE A 149 -11.23 11.47 -4.19
CA PHE A 149 -11.19 10.54 -5.32
C PHE A 149 -12.59 10.24 -5.86
N ASP A 150 -13.57 10.09 -4.97
CA ASP A 150 -14.93 9.86 -5.37
C ASP A 150 -15.59 11.00 -6.17
N GLU A 151 -15.51 12.23 -5.70
CA GLU A 151 -16.15 13.35 -6.38
C GLU A 151 -15.43 13.71 -7.67
N MET A 152 -14.13 13.45 -7.78
CA MET A 152 -13.43 13.39 -9.07
C MET A 152 -13.91 12.23 -9.96
N SER A 153 -14.39 11.14 -9.35
CA SER A 153 -14.91 9.93 -9.97
C SER A 153 -16.45 9.91 -9.96
N THR A 154 -17.13 11.05 -9.98
CA THR A 154 -18.60 11.19 -10.00
C THR A 154 -19.52 10.38 -9.04
N TYR A 155 -19.26 9.19 -8.47
CA TYR A 155 -20.28 8.44 -7.65
C TYR A 155 -19.83 7.30 -6.66
N LEU A 156 -19.53 7.59 -5.38
CA LEU A 156 -19.22 6.66 -4.25
C LEU A 156 -19.90 7.18 -2.97
N THR A 157 -21.20 6.95 -2.89
CA THR A 157 -21.96 7.00 -1.62
C THR A 157 -21.48 5.97 -0.54
N PRO A 158 -21.96 6.04 0.72
CA PRO A 158 -21.33 5.36 1.87
C PRO A 158 -21.95 4.01 2.30
N GLN A 159 -22.54 3.21 1.41
CA GLN A 159 -23.14 1.91 1.78
C GLN A 159 -22.35 0.71 1.21
N ILE A 160 -21.40 0.18 1.99
CA ILE A 160 -20.35 -0.75 1.52
C ILE A 160 -20.82 -2.21 1.30
N ASN A 161 -22.06 -2.58 1.56
CA ASN A 161 -22.45 -4.01 1.56
C ASN A 161 -23.13 -4.55 0.28
N HIS A 162 -23.41 -3.71 -0.73
CA HIS A 162 -24.07 -4.17 -1.98
C HIS A 162 -23.54 -3.48 -3.24
N ARG A 163 -22.30 -3.01 -3.26
CA ARG A 163 -21.74 -2.25 -4.40
C ARG A 163 -20.79 -3.08 -5.24
N ALA A 164 -20.91 -2.91 -6.54
CA ALA A 164 -19.94 -3.38 -7.51
C ALA A 164 -18.95 -2.24 -7.80
N GLY A 165 -17.74 -2.35 -7.24
CA GLY A 165 -16.62 -1.44 -7.51
C GLY A 165 -15.42 -2.21 -8.03
N GLY A 166 -14.45 -1.51 -8.61
CA GLY A 166 -13.24 -2.14 -9.14
C GLY A 166 -12.01 -1.26 -9.02
N ILE A 167 -10.85 -1.88 -9.04
CA ILE A 167 -9.56 -1.20 -9.13
C ILE A 167 -9.17 -1.18 -10.60
N MET A 168 -8.74 -0.03 -11.08
CA MET A 168 -8.20 0.17 -12.40
C MET A 168 -6.69 0.36 -12.31
N ILE A 169 -5.95 -0.33 -13.19
CA ILE A 169 -4.50 -0.16 -13.33
C ILE A 169 -4.29 0.29 -14.77
N GLN A 170 -3.80 1.51 -14.94
CA GLN A 170 -3.69 2.19 -16.22
C GLN A 170 -2.23 2.38 -16.64
N GLU A 171 -1.97 2.10 -17.92
CA GLU A 171 -0.73 2.44 -18.59
C GLU A 171 -1.05 3.14 -19.92
N VAL A 172 -0.76 4.43 -19.99
CA VAL A 172 -1.01 5.28 -21.16
C VAL A 172 -0.29 4.73 -22.39
N LYS A 173 -0.87 4.51 -23.55
CA LYS A 173 -0.09 4.02 -24.71
C LYS A 173 1.08 4.97 -25.02
N GLU A 174 2.25 4.43 -25.38
CA GLU A 174 3.37 5.26 -25.87
C GLU A 174 2.86 6.15 -27.02
N SER A 175 3.21 7.44 -26.99
CA SER A 175 2.69 8.50 -27.87
C SER A 175 1.25 8.99 -27.65
N HIS A 176 0.56 8.59 -26.58
CA HIS A 176 -0.75 9.16 -26.21
C HIS A 176 -0.58 10.32 -25.21
N ALA A 177 -1.02 11.52 -25.57
CA ALA A 177 -1.03 12.66 -24.65
C ALA A 177 -2.17 12.46 -23.64
N SER A 178 -1.86 12.25 -22.35
CA SER A 178 -2.89 12.23 -21.30
C SER A 178 -3.35 13.67 -21.07
N THR A 179 -4.61 13.99 -21.38
CA THR A 179 -5.11 15.37 -21.39
C THR A 179 -5.48 15.93 -20.02
N ASN A 180 -5.49 15.15 -18.94
CA ASN A 180 -6.08 15.59 -17.68
C ASN A 180 -5.11 15.49 -16.49
N GLU A 181 -4.55 16.62 -16.07
CA GLU A 181 -4.12 16.80 -14.68
C GLU A 181 -5.38 16.82 -13.81
N ARG A 182 -5.64 15.72 -13.10
CA ARG A 182 -6.81 15.59 -12.24
C ARG A 182 -6.57 16.33 -10.90
N THR A 183 -7.28 17.44 -10.68
CA THR A 183 -7.24 18.21 -9.43
C THR A 183 -8.25 17.66 -8.42
N LEU A 184 -7.79 17.24 -7.24
CA LEU A 184 -8.66 16.73 -6.17
C LEU A 184 -9.56 17.86 -5.61
N PRO A 185 -10.86 17.61 -5.36
CA PRO A 185 -11.75 18.59 -4.75
C PRO A 185 -11.40 18.82 -3.27
N LEU A 186 -11.54 20.07 -2.81
CA LEU A 186 -11.25 20.50 -1.44
C LEU A 186 -12.52 20.47 -0.58
N TYR A 187 -12.43 19.98 0.66
CA TYR A 187 -13.56 19.88 1.58
C TYR A 187 -13.46 20.82 2.79
N GLU A 188 -14.58 21.41 3.19
CA GLU A 188 -14.70 22.14 4.44
C GLU A 188 -14.83 21.20 5.65
N ARG A 189 -13.89 21.34 6.59
CA ARG A 189 -13.88 20.58 7.84
C ARG A 189 -14.83 21.20 8.87
N SER A 190 -16.06 20.71 8.96
CA SER A 190 -16.94 21.06 10.09
C SER A 190 -16.59 20.22 11.32
N SER A 191 -16.09 20.85 12.38
CA SER A 191 -15.75 20.23 13.67
C SER A 191 -16.91 19.51 14.38
N LYS A 192 -18.15 19.65 13.87
CA LYS A 192 -19.37 19.04 14.42
C LYS A 192 -19.87 17.84 13.60
N MET A 193 -19.32 17.55 12.43
CA MET A 193 -19.77 16.45 11.58
C MET A 193 -18.82 15.26 11.69
N ARG A 194 -19.29 14.18 12.34
CA ARG A 194 -18.57 12.88 12.39
C ARG A 194 -18.73 12.05 11.12
N SER A 195 -19.61 12.46 10.21
CA SER A 195 -19.83 11.84 8.91
C SER A 195 -20.42 12.86 7.93
N LEU A 196 -19.95 12.83 6.68
CA LEU A 196 -20.48 13.64 5.58
C LEU A 196 -21.67 12.89 4.94
N LYS A 197 -22.81 13.58 4.76
CA LYS A 197 -24.03 13.06 4.12
C LYS A 197 -23.90 13.12 2.60
N ILE A 198 -24.32 12.07 1.88
CA ILE A 198 -24.25 11.99 0.41
C ILE A 198 -25.63 11.59 -0.15
N THR A 199 -26.04 12.20 -1.26
CA THR A 199 -27.28 11.93 -2.02
C THR A 199 -27.02 10.93 -3.16
N THR A 200 -27.96 10.02 -3.47
CA THR A 200 -27.73 8.92 -4.46
C THR A 200 -28.77 8.93 -5.58
N PRO A 201 -28.38 8.97 -6.87
CA PRO A 201 -29.11 8.39 -8.01
C PRO A 201 -28.26 7.23 -8.61
N GLU A 202 -28.70 6.25 -9.42
CA GLU A 202 -29.88 5.96 -10.23
C GLU A 202 -29.94 4.41 -10.36
N THR A 203 -31.10 3.78 -10.51
CA THR A 203 -31.20 2.32 -10.75
C THR A 203 -31.03 2.01 -12.24
N LEU A 204 -30.04 1.19 -12.59
CA LEU A 204 -29.83 0.61 -13.92
C LEU A 204 -31.06 -0.19 -14.43
N PRO A 205 -31.32 -0.18 -15.75
CA PRO A 205 -32.37 -1.00 -16.36
C PRO A 205 -32.04 -2.50 -16.32
N GLU A 206 -33.07 -3.34 -16.21
CA GLU A 206 -32.91 -4.80 -16.13
C GLU A 206 -32.30 -5.38 -17.42
N LEU A 207 -31.30 -6.26 -17.29
CA LEU A 207 -30.66 -6.96 -18.40
C LEU A 207 -30.94 -8.47 -18.34
N ALA A 208 -32.09 -8.87 -18.88
CA ALA A 208 -32.47 -10.27 -19.02
C ALA A 208 -32.07 -10.84 -20.39
N PHE A 209 -31.27 -11.91 -20.41
CA PHE A 209 -30.95 -12.62 -21.64
C PHE A 209 -30.75 -14.13 -21.39
N LYS A 210 -30.99 -14.94 -22.42
CA LYS A 210 -30.64 -16.37 -22.39
C LYS A 210 -29.13 -16.52 -22.48
N ARG A 211 -28.55 -17.23 -21.52
CA ARG A 211 -27.10 -17.46 -21.44
C ARG A 211 -26.55 -17.97 -22.77
N ALA A 212 -25.65 -17.21 -23.37
CA ALA A 212 -24.90 -17.62 -24.54
C ALA A 212 -23.63 -18.36 -24.11
N GLY A 213 -23.18 -19.31 -24.92
CA GLY A 213 -21.87 -19.96 -24.81
C GLY A 213 -20.95 -19.53 -25.96
N PRO A 214 -19.66 -19.85 -25.88
CA PRO A 214 -18.75 -19.59 -26.98
C PRO A 214 -19.13 -20.48 -28.18
N LYS A 215 -19.10 -19.90 -29.38
CA LYS A 215 -19.34 -20.64 -30.62
C LYS A 215 -18.00 -21.05 -31.20
N PHE A 216 -17.65 -22.32 -31.06
CA PHE A 216 -16.42 -22.87 -31.63
C PHE A 216 -16.72 -23.57 -32.96
N PRO A 217 -15.81 -23.51 -33.94
CA PRO A 217 -15.86 -24.37 -35.13
C PRO A 217 -15.93 -25.86 -34.74
N LYS A 218 -16.58 -26.68 -35.58
CA LYS A 218 -16.83 -28.11 -35.30
C LYS A 218 -15.58 -28.94 -35.03
N ASP A 219 -14.41 -28.49 -35.50
CA ASP A 219 -13.13 -29.19 -35.37
C ASP A 219 -12.08 -28.36 -34.61
N ALA A 220 -12.53 -27.41 -33.78
CA ALA A 220 -11.61 -26.58 -33.01
C ALA A 220 -10.89 -27.40 -31.92
N SER A 221 -9.57 -27.56 -32.06
CA SER A 221 -8.69 -28.06 -31.00
C SER A 221 -7.97 -26.90 -30.33
N PHE A 222 -7.91 -26.91 -29.00
CA PHE A 222 -7.13 -25.93 -28.23
C PHE A 222 -5.82 -26.56 -27.78
N THR A 223 -4.72 -26.06 -28.30
CA THR A 223 -3.39 -26.38 -27.82
C THR A 223 -2.79 -25.14 -27.17
N PRO A 224 -2.09 -25.28 -26.03
CA PRO A 224 -1.40 -24.15 -25.44
C PRO A 224 -0.34 -23.64 -26.44
N PRO A 225 -0.18 -22.31 -26.59
CA PRO A 225 0.88 -21.75 -27.40
C PRO A 225 2.26 -22.26 -26.97
N ALA A 226 3.16 -22.52 -27.92
CA ALA A 226 4.53 -22.96 -27.61
C ALA A 226 5.30 -21.92 -26.77
N GLU A 227 4.90 -20.64 -26.86
CA GLU A 227 5.36 -19.51 -26.06
C GLU A 227 5.15 -19.72 -24.56
N ASN A 228 4.11 -20.48 -24.17
CA ASN A 228 3.84 -20.76 -22.76
C ASN A 228 4.97 -21.58 -22.15
N GLN A 229 5.46 -22.60 -22.86
CA GLN A 229 6.56 -23.43 -22.40
C GLN A 229 7.84 -22.58 -22.28
N ARG A 230 8.14 -21.79 -23.32
CA ARG A 230 9.30 -20.88 -23.29
C ARG A 230 9.26 -19.89 -22.12
N SER A 231 8.08 -19.33 -21.85
CA SER A 231 7.88 -18.39 -20.72
C SER A 231 8.02 -19.09 -19.37
N TYR A 232 7.53 -20.32 -19.26
CA TYR A 232 7.68 -21.14 -18.07
C TYR A 232 9.15 -21.50 -17.82
N ASP A 233 9.87 -21.99 -18.83
CA ASP A 233 11.27 -22.38 -18.72
C ASP A 233 12.16 -21.19 -18.35
N ALA A 234 11.92 -20.01 -18.94
CA ALA A 234 12.61 -18.78 -18.58
C ALA A 234 12.36 -18.38 -17.10
N SER A 235 11.10 -18.47 -16.65
CA SER A 235 10.75 -18.18 -15.25
C SER A 235 11.39 -19.18 -14.27
N MET A 236 11.48 -20.46 -14.67
CA MET A 236 12.14 -21.49 -13.89
C MET A 236 13.65 -21.28 -13.83
N LEU A 237 14.27 -20.83 -14.92
CA LEU A 237 15.68 -20.46 -14.92
C LEU A 237 15.96 -19.30 -13.95
N GLU A 238 15.15 -18.24 -13.98
CA GLU A 238 15.27 -17.12 -13.03
C GLU A 238 15.10 -17.57 -11.57
N TYR A 239 14.13 -18.47 -11.32
CA TYR A 239 13.92 -19.07 -10.01
C TYR A 239 15.13 -19.88 -9.54
N ASN A 240 15.68 -20.71 -10.42
CA ASN A 240 16.86 -21.53 -10.11
C ASN A 240 18.08 -20.66 -9.82
N ILE A 241 18.33 -19.62 -10.64
CA ILE A 241 19.41 -18.65 -10.40
C ILE A 241 19.24 -18.00 -9.03
N HIS A 242 18.03 -17.53 -8.71
CA HIS A 242 17.72 -16.95 -7.40
C HIS A 242 18.03 -17.92 -6.25
N LEU A 243 17.60 -19.18 -6.38
CA LEU A 243 17.81 -20.22 -5.40
C LEU A 243 19.31 -20.52 -5.19
N PHE A 244 20.09 -20.66 -6.26
CA PHE A 244 21.53 -20.86 -6.20
C PHE A 244 22.25 -19.67 -5.56
N CYS A 245 21.88 -18.44 -5.92
CA CYS A 245 22.44 -17.24 -5.28
C CYS A 245 22.19 -17.23 -3.77
N ARG A 246 20.96 -17.55 -3.33
CA ARG A 246 20.62 -17.66 -1.91
C ARG A 246 21.35 -18.79 -1.20
N TRP A 247 21.57 -19.90 -1.89
CA TRP A 247 22.33 -21.03 -1.37
C TRP A 247 23.81 -20.67 -1.18
N LEU A 248 24.45 -20.02 -2.15
CA LEU A 248 25.84 -19.55 -2.05
C LEU A 248 26.03 -18.56 -0.89
N SER A 249 25.07 -17.67 -0.67
CA SER A 249 25.06 -16.70 0.44
C SER A 249 24.50 -17.26 1.76
N SER A 250 24.43 -18.59 1.90
CA SER A 250 23.88 -19.25 3.10
C SER A 250 24.78 -19.17 4.34
N LYS A 251 26.07 -18.92 4.18
CA LYS A 251 27.03 -18.81 5.28
C LYS A 251 26.91 -17.44 5.96
N GLY A 252 25.96 -17.33 6.89
CA GLY A 252 25.73 -16.14 7.72
C GLY A 252 24.42 -15.42 7.40
N LYS A 253 24.40 -14.09 7.51
CA LYS A 253 23.20 -13.30 7.22
C LYS A 253 22.93 -13.32 5.72
N GLN A 254 21.77 -13.81 5.33
CA GLN A 254 21.33 -13.89 3.94
C GLN A 254 21.37 -12.50 3.27
N GLN A 255 22.22 -12.36 2.25
CA GLN A 255 22.43 -11.12 1.51
C GLN A 255 21.49 -10.98 0.30
N VAL A 256 21.05 -12.10 -0.26
CA VAL A 256 20.15 -12.13 -1.41
C VAL A 256 18.70 -12.00 -0.91
N PRO A 257 17.89 -11.07 -1.44
CA PRO A 257 16.50 -10.93 -1.01
C PRO A 257 15.65 -12.17 -1.33
N GLY A 258 14.44 -12.24 -0.77
CA GLY A 258 13.45 -13.25 -1.20
C GLY A 258 13.08 -13.04 -2.68
N PHE A 259 12.47 -14.04 -3.32
CA PHE A 259 12.27 -14.07 -4.78
C PHE A 259 11.67 -12.78 -5.35
N GLY A 260 10.63 -12.22 -4.71
CA GLY A 260 10.03 -10.96 -5.16
C GLY A 260 10.98 -9.76 -5.11
N GLY A 261 11.85 -9.69 -4.08
CA GLY A 261 12.87 -8.65 -3.99
C GLY A 261 13.99 -8.86 -5.01
N PHE A 262 14.35 -10.12 -5.29
CA PHE A 262 15.36 -10.46 -6.30
C PHE A 262 14.92 -10.06 -7.71
N ILE A 263 13.69 -10.41 -8.10
CA ILE A 263 13.10 -9.99 -9.37
C ILE A 263 12.98 -8.46 -9.42
N SER A 264 12.60 -7.81 -8.32
CA SER A 264 12.56 -6.34 -8.28
C SER A 264 13.93 -5.68 -8.42
N SER A 265 15.00 -6.31 -7.94
CA SER A 265 16.37 -5.76 -8.02
C SER A 265 17.08 -6.08 -9.34
N THR A 266 16.73 -7.19 -9.99
CA THR A 266 17.37 -7.67 -11.23
C THR A 266 16.53 -7.41 -12.47
N GLY A 267 15.24 -7.17 -12.30
CA GLY A 267 14.30 -6.91 -13.37
C GLY A 267 14.51 -5.53 -14.00
N LYS A 268 14.01 -5.40 -15.22
CA LYS A 268 14.02 -4.11 -15.93
C LYS A 268 13.09 -3.14 -15.20
N VAL A 269 13.65 -2.02 -14.75
CA VAL A 269 12.87 -0.93 -14.17
C VAL A 269 11.93 -0.41 -15.27
N PRO A 270 10.60 -0.41 -15.04
CA PRO A 270 9.68 0.08 -16.05
C PRO A 270 9.93 1.58 -16.28
N PRO A 271 9.83 2.08 -17.53
CA PRO A 271 10.13 3.47 -17.86
C PRO A 271 9.19 4.46 -17.17
N ARG A 272 8.05 3.98 -16.68
CA ARG A 272 7.05 4.74 -15.92
C ARG A 272 6.34 3.83 -14.93
N LYS A 273 5.77 4.44 -13.89
CA LYS A 273 4.90 3.73 -12.95
C LYS A 273 3.50 3.61 -13.55
N SER A 274 2.84 2.48 -13.35
CA SER A 274 1.42 2.33 -13.67
C SER A 274 0.59 3.21 -12.74
N THR A 275 -0.46 3.83 -13.28
CA THR A 275 -1.41 4.62 -12.48
C THR A 275 -2.45 3.69 -11.90
N ILE A 276 -2.72 3.82 -10.59
CA ILE A 276 -3.78 3.06 -9.92
C ILE A 276 -4.93 4.02 -9.66
N ASP A 277 -6.12 3.62 -10.06
CA ASP A 277 -7.35 4.37 -9.88
C ASP A 277 -8.52 3.42 -9.52
N PHE A 278 -9.69 3.98 -9.24
CA PHE A 278 -10.86 3.21 -8.85
C PHE A 278 -12.04 3.53 -9.75
N TYR A 279 -12.72 2.49 -10.22
CA TYR A 279 -13.99 2.66 -10.90
C TYR A 279 -15.01 3.22 -9.94
N THR A 280 -15.79 4.17 -10.45
CA THR A 280 -17.02 4.61 -9.85
C THR A 280 -17.95 3.42 -9.59
N PRO A 281 -18.30 3.09 -8.34
CA PRO A 281 -19.09 1.91 -8.08
C PRO A 281 -20.53 2.05 -8.49
N ILE A 282 -21.10 0.91 -8.80
CA ILE A 282 -22.50 0.75 -9.09
C ILE A 282 -23.18 0.28 -7.81
N ASN A 283 -24.22 1.01 -7.40
CA ASN A 283 -24.95 0.76 -6.15
C ASN A 283 -25.99 -0.36 -6.29
N GLN A 284 -25.57 -1.46 -6.88
CA GLN A 284 -26.37 -2.65 -7.11
C GLN A 284 -25.50 -3.91 -6.98
N PRO A 285 -26.10 -5.06 -6.65
CA PRO A 285 -25.37 -6.31 -6.51
C PRO A 285 -24.64 -6.69 -7.80
N ILE A 286 -23.34 -7.02 -7.68
CA ILE A 286 -22.54 -7.56 -8.80
C ILE A 286 -23.12 -8.88 -9.37
N THR A 287 -24.05 -9.50 -8.64
CA THR A 287 -24.81 -10.65 -9.12
C THR A 287 -25.84 -10.31 -10.19
N ASP A 288 -26.13 -9.03 -10.46
CA ASP A 288 -27.00 -8.62 -11.56
C ASP A 288 -26.21 -8.51 -12.88
N ASN A 289 -26.80 -9.01 -13.97
CA ASN A 289 -26.20 -8.92 -15.29
C ASN A 289 -26.11 -7.46 -15.79
N ALA A 290 -27.07 -6.61 -15.43
CA ALA A 290 -27.06 -5.19 -15.82
C ALA A 290 -25.83 -4.48 -15.23
N VAL A 291 -25.50 -4.80 -13.98
CA VAL A 291 -24.32 -4.28 -13.28
C VAL A 291 -23.04 -4.77 -13.95
N VAL A 292 -22.93 -6.05 -14.28
CA VAL A 292 -21.75 -6.59 -14.96
C VAL A 292 -21.58 -5.96 -16.35
N TYR A 293 -22.67 -5.75 -17.09
CA TYR A 293 -22.63 -5.10 -18.40
C TYR A 293 -22.14 -3.66 -18.31
N GLU A 294 -22.72 -2.87 -17.39
CA GLU A 294 -22.33 -1.49 -17.15
C GLU A 294 -20.85 -1.39 -16.71
N LEU A 295 -20.37 -2.31 -15.89
CA LEU A 295 -18.94 -2.37 -15.54
C LEU A 295 -18.05 -2.59 -16.77
N LEU A 296 -18.44 -3.46 -17.70
CA LEU A 296 -17.68 -3.64 -18.93
C LEU A 296 -17.62 -2.31 -19.71
N LYS A 297 -18.73 -1.60 -19.84
CA LYS A 297 -18.75 -0.29 -20.52
C LYS A 297 -17.90 0.77 -19.84
N ARG A 298 -17.93 0.85 -18.51
CA ARG A 298 -17.03 1.74 -17.75
C ARG A 298 -15.56 1.39 -17.94
N SER A 299 -15.23 0.10 -17.94
CA SER A 299 -13.87 -0.36 -18.21
C SER A 299 -13.40 -0.01 -19.61
N GLU A 300 -14.29 -0.08 -20.60
CA GLU A 300 -14.00 0.29 -22.00
C GLU A 300 -13.66 1.78 -22.11
N ALA A 301 -14.51 2.66 -21.58
CA ALA A 301 -14.25 4.11 -21.56
C ALA A 301 -12.92 4.46 -20.88
N ALA A 302 -12.65 3.85 -19.74
CA ALA A 302 -11.39 3.98 -19.01
C ALA A 302 -10.16 3.51 -19.82
N THR A 303 -10.32 2.51 -20.68
CA THR A 303 -9.25 1.96 -21.52
C THR A 303 -9.02 2.86 -22.73
N GLU A 304 -10.07 3.46 -23.28
CA GLU A 304 -9.99 4.47 -24.33
C GLU A 304 -9.24 5.73 -23.86
N GLU A 305 -9.45 6.19 -22.63
CA GLU A 305 -8.72 7.34 -22.04
C GLU A 305 -7.19 7.20 -22.10
N VAL A 306 -6.70 5.96 -22.06
CA VAL A 306 -5.27 5.63 -22.11
C VAL A 306 -4.81 5.13 -23.48
N GLY A 307 -5.70 5.11 -24.48
CA GLY A 307 -5.40 4.69 -25.85
C GLY A 307 -5.08 3.21 -26.01
N GLN A 308 -5.50 2.37 -25.06
CA GLN A 308 -5.30 0.92 -25.16
C GLN A 308 -6.39 0.28 -26.03
N PRO A 309 -6.04 -0.72 -26.87
CA PRO A 309 -7.01 -1.32 -27.80
C PRO A 309 -7.89 -2.40 -27.17
N TYR A 310 -7.47 -3.00 -26.05
CA TYR A 310 -8.15 -4.12 -25.41
C TYR A 310 -8.44 -3.82 -23.95
N THR A 311 -9.67 -4.12 -23.53
CA THR A 311 -10.14 -3.93 -22.16
C THR A 311 -10.01 -5.24 -21.38
N ILE A 312 -8.94 -5.36 -20.60
CA ILE A 312 -8.70 -6.56 -19.78
C ILE A 312 -9.47 -6.44 -18.47
N ASN A 313 -10.48 -7.28 -18.29
CA ASN A 313 -11.30 -7.31 -17.08
C ASN A 313 -11.00 -8.57 -16.27
N THR A 314 -10.63 -8.38 -15.00
CA THR A 314 -10.40 -9.48 -14.07
C THR A 314 -11.50 -9.53 -13.03
N PHE A 315 -12.22 -10.65 -12.94
CA PHE A 315 -13.33 -10.82 -12.00
C PHE A 315 -13.18 -12.09 -11.17
N ASP A 316 -13.85 -12.18 -10.02
CA ASP A 316 -14.00 -13.47 -9.35
C ASP A 316 -14.74 -14.49 -10.26
N LEU A 317 -14.64 -15.78 -9.92
CA LEU A 317 -15.19 -16.84 -10.76
C LEU A 317 -16.72 -16.71 -10.93
N GLY A 318 -17.43 -16.24 -9.91
CA GLY A 318 -18.89 -16.09 -9.96
C GLY A 318 -19.31 -15.03 -10.98
N VAL A 319 -18.56 -13.93 -11.04
CA VAL A 319 -18.81 -12.83 -11.97
C VAL A 319 -18.29 -13.16 -13.38
N VAL A 320 -17.18 -13.89 -13.53
CA VAL A 320 -16.75 -14.42 -14.85
C VAL A 320 -17.87 -15.24 -15.49
N MET A 321 -18.59 -16.05 -14.70
CA MET A 321 -19.70 -16.86 -15.20
C MET A 321 -20.89 -16.04 -15.74
N LYS A 322 -20.92 -14.73 -15.44
CA LYS A 322 -21.88 -13.74 -15.97
C LYS A 322 -21.27 -12.90 -17.11
N ALA A 323 -20.04 -12.41 -16.93
CA ALA A 323 -19.36 -11.57 -17.90
C ALA A 323 -19.11 -12.27 -19.24
N CYS A 324 -18.67 -13.54 -19.24
CA CYS A 324 -18.43 -14.26 -20.50
C CYS A 324 -19.70 -14.42 -21.35
N PRO A 325 -20.85 -14.89 -20.80
CA PRO A 325 -22.10 -14.92 -21.55
C PRO A 325 -22.56 -13.57 -22.09
N ILE A 326 -22.30 -12.47 -21.36
CA ILE A 326 -22.61 -11.11 -21.83
C ILE A 326 -21.76 -10.78 -23.07
N VAL A 327 -20.43 -10.96 -22.99
CA VAL A 327 -19.52 -10.70 -24.12
C VAL A 327 -19.89 -11.57 -25.34
N TRP A 328 -20.21 -12.85 -25.13
CA TRP A 328 -20.62 -13.75 -26.22
C TRP A 328 -22.00 -13.41 -26.80
N LYS A 329 -22.86 -12.75 -26.03
CA LYS A 329 -24.18 -12.31 -26.48
C LYS A 329 -24.09 -11.04 -27.34
N TYR A 330 -23.16 -10.14 -27.01
CA TYR A 330 -22.94 -8.85 -27.68
C TYR A 330 -21.53 -8.77 -28.31
N PRO A 331 -21.18 -9.65 -29.26
CA PRO A 331 -19.82 -9.76 -29.76
C PRO A 331 -19.35 -8.51 -30.52
N GLU A 332 -20.22 -7.82 -31.25
CA GLU A 332 -19.84 -6.60 -31.98
C GLU A 332 -19.53 -5.43 -31.05
N GLU A 333 -20.31 -5.33 -29.96
CA GLU A 333 -20.21 -4.24 -28.98
C GLU A 333 -19.10 -4.47 -27.95
N LEU A 334 -18.78 -5.72 -27.63
CA LEU A 334 -17.82 -6.08 -26.58
C LEU A 334 -16.62 -6.88 -27.11
N LYS A 335 -16.32 -6.81 -28.42
CA LYS A 335 -15.22 -7.56 -29.07
C LYS A 335 -13.84 -7.33 -28.48
N MET A 336 -13.60 -6.15 -27.91
CA MET A 336 -12.30 -5.78 -27.35
C MET A 336 -12.15 -6.18 -25.88
N HIS A 337 -13.16 -6.80 -25.28
CA HIS A 337 -13.11 -7.26 -23.89
C HIS A 337 -12.43 -8.62 -23.77
N ILE A 338 -11.43 -8.68 -22.89
CA ILE A 338 -10.79 -9.94 -22.49
C ILE A 338 -11.16 -10.20 -21.03
N ILE A 339 -11.95 -11.26 -20.79
CA ILE A 339 -12.39 -11.63 -19.44
C ILE A 339 -11.44 -12.67 -18.85
N ILE A 340 -10.85 -12.36 -17.70
CA ILE A 340 -9.90 -13.23 -17.00
C ILE A 340 -10.42 -13.58 -15.60
N PRO A 341 -10.39 -14.86 -15.20
CA PRO A 341 -10.67 -15.23 -13.82
C PRO A 341 -9.58 -14.71 -12.88
N GLY A 342 -10.02 -14.02 -11.84
CA GLY A 342 -9.21 -13.50 -10.75
C GLY A 342 -8.51 -14.63 -10.02
N LYS A 343 -7.19 -14.55 -9.97
CA LYS A 343 -6.33 -15.62 -9.42
C LYS A 343 -6.41 -15.72 -7.89
N PHE A 344 -6.96 -14.72 -7.21
CA PHE A 344 -6.88 -14.60 -5.74
C PHE A 344 -7.59 -15.74 -5.00
N HIS A 345 -8.88 -15.96 -5.23
CA HIS A 345 -9.62 -17.05 -4.58
C HIS A 345 -9.07 -18.43 -4.96
N THR A 346 -8.70 -18.61 -6.23
CA THR A 346 -8.07 -19.84 -6.70
C THR A 346 -6.75 -20.11 -5.98
N ALA A 347 -5.90 -19.10 -5.84
CA ALA A 347 -4.63 -19.21 -5.12
C ALA A 347 -4.84 -19.47 -3.63
N MET A 348 -5.79 -18.79 -2.97
CA MET A 348 -6.14 -19.05 -1.56
C MET A 348 -6.59 -20.50 -1.35
N ASN A 349 -7.48 -20.99 -2.21
CA ASN A 349 -7.98 -22.37 -2.15
C ASN A 349 -6.84 -23.37 -2.38
N TYR A 350 -5.96 -23.11 -3.35
CA TYR A 350 -4.81 -23.96 -3.63
C TYR A 350 -3.84 -24.00 -2.44
N ILE A 351 -3.47 -22.85 -1.90
CA ILE A 351 -2.60 -22.74 -0.71
C ILE A 351 -3.25 -23.48 0.45
N GLY A 352 -4.52 -23.21 0.75
CA GLY A 352 -5.24 -23.89 1.83
C GLY A 352 -5.31 -25.40 1.65
N ARG A 353 -5.45 -25.90 0.42
CA ARG A 353 -5.41 -27.34 0.13
C ARG A 353 -4.01 -27.92 0.36
N LEU A 354 -2.97 -27.21 -0.03
CA LEU A 354 -1.59 -27.64 0.19
C LEU A 354 -1.27 -27.67 1.69
N THR A 355 -1.39 -26.52 2.36
CA THR A 355 -0.95 -26.37 3.75
C THR A 355 -1.88 -27.04 4.76
N GLY A 356 -3.19 -27.02 4.52
CA GLY A 356 -4.19 -27.54 5.44
C GLY A 356 -4.58 -29.01 5.25
N HIS A 357 -4.20 -29.62 4.11
CA HIS A 357 -4.47 -31.04 3.85
C HIS A 357 -3.24 -31.83 3.43
N LYS A 358 -2.52 -31.41 2.37
CA LYS A 358 -1.37 -32.19 1.87
C LYS A 358 -0.19 -32.21 2.83
N CYS A 359 0.09 -31.08 3.49
CA CYS A 359 1.16 -30.95 4.47
C CYS A 359 0.71 -31.23 5.90
N LEU A 360 -0.54 -31.68 6.11
CA LEU A 360 -1.05 -31.98 7.44
C LEU A 360 -0.28 -33.16 8.04
N GLY A 361 0.30 -32.97 9.22
CA GLY A 361 1.13 -33.99 9.88
C GLY A 361 2.55 -34.12 9.31
N ALA A 362 2.92 -33.35 8.29
CA ALA A 362 4.26 -33.37 7.68
C ALA A 362 5.28 -32.46 8.39
N GLY A 363 4.98 -31.96 9.60
CA GLY A 363 5.87 -31.05 10.34
C GLY A 363 5.84 -29.58 9.92
N CYS A 364 5.05 -29.22 8.89
CA CYS A 364 5.02 -27.84 8.37
C CYS A 364 4.51 -26.85 9.42
N ALA A 365 3.51 -27.22 10.23
CA ALA A 365 2.97 -26.36 11.27
C ALA A 365 4.01 -26.07 12.37
N GLU A 366 4.75 -27.11 12.76
CA GLU A 366 5.82 -27.08 13.75
C GLU A 366 6.98 -26.22 13.26
N ILE A 367 7.43 -26.42 12.01
CA ILE A 367 8.48 -25.59 11.38
C ILE A 367 8.10 -24.10 11.45
N LEU A 368 6.86 -23.75 11.10
CA LEU A 368 6.43 -22.35 11.09
C LEU A 368 6.41 -21.73 12.50
N ILE A 369 6.09 -22.50 13.53
CA ILE A 369 6.07 -22.05 14.93
C ILE A 369 7.48 -21.93 15.48
N GLU A 370 8.28 -23.00 15.38
CA GLU A 370 9.63 -23.07 15.94
C GLU A 370 10.59 -22.09 15.25
N ALA A 371 10.43 -21.85 13.94
CA ALA A 371 11.19 -20.82 13.23
C ALA A 371 10.71 -19.39 13.54
N GLY A 372 9.69 -19.20 14.37
CA GLY A 372 9.16 -17.88 14.73
C GLY A 372 8.46 -17.16 13.58
N LEU A 373 8.08 -17.86 12.51
CA LEU A 373 7.41 -17.27 11.33
C LEU A 373 5.92 -17.01 11.59
N THR A 374 5.32 -17.76 12.52
CA THR A 374 3.94 -17.54 12.98
C THR A 374 3.77 -17.89 14.44
N THR A 375 2.70 -17.34 15.05
CA THR A 375 2.21 -17.78 16.36
C THR A 375 1.09 -18.80 16.20
N SER A 376 0.85 -19.59 17.27
CA SER A 376 -0.25 -20.57 17.32
C SER A 376 -1.62 -19.97 17.01
N GLY A 377 -1.88 -18.74 17.46
CA GLY A 377 -3.13 -18.02 17.19
C GLY A 377 -3.36 -17.65 15.70
N CYS A 378 -2.30 -17.51 14.90
CA CYS A 378 -2.41 -17.19 13.47
C CYS A 378 -2.38 -18.43 12.57
N LEU A 379 -1.91 -19.57 13.09
CA LEU A 379 -1.61 -20.77 12.32
C LEU A 379 -2.83 -21.28 11.54
N LYS A 380 -4.01 -21.35 12.18
CA LYS A 380 -5.26 -21.79 11.53
C LYS A 380 -5.60 -20.98 10.27
N HIS A 381 -5.39 -19.66 10.31
CA HIS A 381 -5.69 -18.78 9.19
C HIS A 381 -4.65 -18.86 8.07
N ILE A 382 -3.41 -19.20 8.41
CA ILE A 382 -2.32 -19.46 7.46
C ILE A 382 -2.55 -20.80 6.76
N LEU A 383 -2.76 -21.88 7.52
CA LEU A 383 -2.93 -23.23 6.98
C LEU A 383 -4.21 -23.39 6.16
N SER A 384 -5.24 -22.59 6.43
CA SER A 384 -6.47 -22.56 5.62
C SER A 384 -6.36 -21.69 4.36
N GLY A 385 -5.22 -21.01 4.13
CA GLY A 385 -5.05 -20.08 3.01
C GLY A 385 -5.85 -18.78 3.13
N LYS A 386 -6.65 -18.61 4.20
CA LYS A 386 -7.52 -17.44 4.42
C LYS A 386 -6.74 -16.16 4.67
N SER A 387 -5.56 -16.25 5.28
CA SER A 387 -4.63 -15.13 5.42
C SER A 387 -3.64 -15.14 4.27
N TYR A 388 -4.11 -14.82 3.05
CA TYR A 388 -3.36 -15.00 1.79
C TYR A 388 -1.89 -14.53 1.86
N ALA A 389 -1.65 -13.26 2.23
CA ALA A 389 -0.31 -12.69 2.24
C ALA A 389 0.62 -13.43 3.23
N LYS A 390 0.12 -13.75 4.43
CA LYS A 390 0.88 -14.51 5.43
C LYS A 390 1.10 -15.94 4.96
N ALA A 391 0.08 -16.60 4.41
CA ALA A 391 0.17 -17.97 3.94
C ALA A 391 1.17 -18.11 2.79
N LEU A 392 1.12 -17.21 1.81
CA LEU A 392 2.07 -17.17 0.70
C LEU A 392 3.50 -16.90 1.17
N PHE A 393 3.69 -15.96 2.10
CA PHE A 393 5.01 -15.68 2.67
C PHE A 393 5.60 -16.92 3.36
N ASN A 394 4.84 -17.54 4.27
CA ASN A 394 5.27 -18.72 5.01
C ASN A 394 5.58 -19.89 4.07
N LEU A 395 4.72 -20.14 3.09
CA LEU A 395 4.93 -21.19 2.10
C LEU A 395 6.22 -20.96 1.29
N LYS A 396 6.44 -19.73 0.80
CA LYS A 396 7.67 -19.39 0.06
C LYS A 396 8.93 -19.61 0.89
N VAL A 397 8.92 -19.23 2.17
CA VAL A 397 10.06 -19.40 3.07
C VAL A 397 10.34 -20.88 3.32
N VAL A 398 9.31 -21.68 3.59
CA VAL A 398 9.48 -23.13 3.82
C VAL A 398 9.94 -23.84 2.54
N THR A 399 9.34 -23.54 1.40
CA THR A 399 9.74 -24.11 0.10
C THR A 399 11.21 -23.79 -0.21
N GLU A 400 11.61 -22.52 -0.09
CA GLU A 400 13.01 -22.12 -0.32
C GLU A 400 13.99 -22.83 0.62
N ALA A 401 13.63 -22.96 1.91
CA ALA A 401 14.48 -23.67 2.88
C ALA A 401 14.64 -25.15 2.51
N LEU A 402 13.56 -25.84 2.13
CA LEU A 402 13.59 -27.24 1.71
C LEU A 402 14.40 -27.44 0.43
N GLU A 403 14.23 -26.56 -0.56
CA GLU A 403 14.97 -26.65 -1.82
C GLU A 403 16.48 -26.43 -1.63
N ARG A 404 16.89 -25.54 -0.71
CA ARG A 404 18.30 -25.39 -0.35
C ARG A 404 18.88 -26.62 0.33
N LEU A 405 18.08 -27.32 1.14
CA LEU A 405 18.49 -28.60 1.71
C LEU A 405 18.63 -29.66 0.61
N LEU A 406 17.73 -29.69 -0.37
CA LEU A 406 17.84 -30.59 -1.52
C LEU A 406 19.10 -30.33 -2.35
N ILE A 407 19.51 -29.07 -2.51
CA ILE A 407 20.79 -28.73 -3.16
C ILE A 407 21.97 -29.34 -2.38
N ASN A 408 21.98 -29.26 -1.05
CA ASN A 408 23.06 -29.87 -0.26
C ASN A 408 23.10 -31.38 -0.46
N VAL A 409 21.94 -32.05 -0.39
CA VAL A 409 21.85 -33.51 -0.62
C VAL A 409 22.37 -33.87 -2.00
N PHE A 410 21.95 -33.14 -3.04
CA PHE A 410 22.43 -33.36 -4.40
C PHE A 410 23.96 -33.22 -4.52
N LEU A 411 24.54 -32.19 -3.90
CA LEU A 411 25.99 -31.97 -3.95
C LEU A 411 26.76 -33.07 -3.20
N ASP A 412 26.23 -33.56 -2.09
CA ASP A 412 26.82 -34.64 -1.31
C ASP A 412 26.76 -35.99 -2.07
N GLU A 413 25.67 -36.25 -2.79
CA GLU A 413 25.46 -37.50 -3.53
C GLU A 413 26.22 -37.54 -4.87
N GLU A 414 26.15 -36.47 -5.66
CA GLU A 414 26.69 -36.45 -7.03
C GLU A 414 28.14 -35.95 -7.08
N ASN A 415 28.61 -35.26 -6.03
CA ASN A 415 29.94 -34.65 -5.93
C ASN A 415 30.41 -33.98 -7.25
N PRO A 416 29.61 -33.07 -7.84
CA PRO A 416 29.94 -32.47 -9.13
C PRO A 416 31.18 -31.56 -9.00
N GLU A 417 32.03 -31.53 -10.03
CA GLU A 417 33.10 -30.53 -10.12
C GLU A 417 32.47 -29.13 -10.22
N ILE A 418 32.54 -28.37 -9.13
CA ILE A 418 32.09 -26.97 -9.11
C ILE A 418 33.23 -26.11 -9.67
N PRO A 419 33.07 -25.45 -10.83
CA PRO A 419 34.08 -24.53 -11.33
C PRO A 419 34.31 -23.39 -10.32
N PRO A 420 35.57 -22.92 -10.18
CA PRO A 420 35.98 -21.98 -9.14
C PRO A 420 35.27 -20.63 -9.16
#